data_AF-A0A1J8Q932-F1
#
_entry.id   AF-A0A1J8Q932-F1
#
_cell.length_a   1.000
_cell.length_b   1.000
_cell.length_c   1.000
_cell.angle_alpha   90.00
_cell.angle_beta   90.00
_cell.angle_gamma   90.00
#
_symmetry.space_group_name_H-M   'P 1'
#
loop_
_entity.id
_entity.type
_entity.pdbx_description
1 polymer ?
#
loop_
_entity_poly.entity_id
_entity_poly.type
_entity_poly.pdbx_seq_one_letter_code
_entity_poly.pdbx_strand_id
1 'polypeptide(L)'
;LNPYLLSLIHRRKYKKPDGSKPTESEVEDLDDKIDEYHQKDSLVKQQIFSTISDQLLLRVQSLGSTSKIWDEVCKIHEGKTELVQIDLRRRLQEMRCEEGGDIKVHFSEQL
;
A
#
# COMPACT_ATOMS: atom_id res chain seq x y z
N LEU A 1 -14.85 -1.01 12.19
CA LEU A 1 -14.48 0.36 12.62
C LEU A 1 -15.44 0.80 13.73
N ASN A 2 -14.95 1.53 14.74
CA ASN A 2 -15.77 2.00 15.86
C ASN A 2 -16.71 3.15 15.40
N PRO A 3 -18.05 3.04 15.57
CA PRO A 3 -19.00 4.09 15.16
C PRO A 3 -18.79 5.44 15.86
N TYR A 4 -18.13 5.48 17.02
CA TYR A 4 -17.76 6.72 17.71
C TYR A 4 -16.60 7.47 17.04
N LEU A 5 -15.76 6.79 16.25
CA LEU A 5 -14.69 7.44 15.48
C LEU A 5 -15.25 8.16 14.25
N LEU A 6 -16.32 7.62 13.64
CA LEU A 6 -17.02 8.24 12.52
C LEU A 6 -17.68 9.57 12.94
N SER A 7 -18.35 9.60 14.09
CA SER A 7 -19.01 10.82 14.60
C SER A 7 -18.04 11.93 15.03
N LEU A 8 -16.78 11.58 15.35
CA LEU A 8 -15.71 12.55 15.64
C LEU A 8 -15.11 13.15 14.36
N ILE A 9 -15.08 12.40 13.25
CA ILE A 9 -14.63 12.90 11.94
C ILE A 9 -15.63 13.92 11.36
N HIS A 10 -16.92 13.79 11.66
CA HIS A 10 -18.01 14.70 11.25
C HIS A 10 -17.93 16.13 11.86
N ARG A 11 -16.88 16.48 12.61
CA ARG A 11 -16.78 17.79 13.30
C ARG A 11 -15.84 18.80 12.65
N ARG A 12 -15.50 18.64 11.37
CA ARG A 12 -14.99 19.76 10.56
C ARG A 12 -16.19 20.49 9.98
N LYS A 13 -16.64 21.54 10.66
CA LYS A 13 -17.75 22.38 10.16
C LYS A 13 -17.36 22.94 8.79
N TYR A 14 -17.90 22.35 7.73
CA TYR A 14 -17.81 22.91 6.39
C TYR A 14 -18.30 24.36 6.42
N LYS A 15 -17.47 25.27 5.91
CA LYS A 15 -17.80 26.69 5.77
C LYS A 15 -17.74 27.01 4.29
N LYS A 16 -18.78 27.64 3.77
CA LYS A 16 -18.75 28.17 2.41
C LYS A 16 -17.64 29.21 2.28
N PRO A 17 -17.00 29.33 1.10
CA PRO A 17 -16.03 30.39 0.85
C PRO A 17 -16.63 31.80 0.98
N ASP A 18 -17.94 31.92 0.75
CA ASP A 18 -18.74 33.14 0.91
C ASP A 18 -19.14 33.43 2.38
N GLY A 19 -18.79 32.55 3.33
CA GLY A 19 -19.10 32.72 4.76
C GLY A 19 -20.57 32.49 5.13
N SER A 20 -21.46 32.30 4.16
CA SER A 20 -22.85 31.88 4.36
C SER A 20 -22.93 30.45 4.95
N LYS A 21 -24.03 30.16 5.66
CA LYS A 21 -24.27 28.82 6.21
C LYS A 21 -24.53 27.83 5.05
N PRO A 22 -23.97 26.61 5.13
CA PRO A 22 -24.37 25.53 4.23
C PRO A 22 -25.86 25.26 4.34
N THR A 23 -26.51 25.00 3.21
CA THR A 23 -27.88 24.46 3.18
C THR A 23 -27.84 23.00 3.60
N GLU A 24 -28.99 22.47 4.02
CA GLU A 24 -29.12 21.07 4.41
C GLU A 24 -28.72 20.11 3.28
N SER A 25 -29.20 20.35 2.06
CA SER A 25 -28.83 19.57 0.87
C SER A 25 -27.34 19.62 0.54
N GLU A 26 -26.65 20.75 0.76
CA GLU A 26 -25.19 20.81 0.54
C GLU A 26 -24.41 20.03 1.60
N VAL A 27 -24.93 19.93 2.82
CA VAL A 27 -24.33 19.11 3.88
C VAL A 27 -24.53 17.63 3.54
N GLU A 28 -25.74 17.25 3.14
CA GLU A 28 -26.06 15.89 2.70
C GLU A 28 -25.20 15.44 1.51
N ASP A 29 -25.09 16.27 0.47
CA ASP A 29 -24.22 16.01 -0.70
C ASP A 29 -22.75 15.82 -0.33
N LEU A 30 -22.27 16.47 0.74
CA LEU A 30 -20.90 16.35 1.22
C LEU A 30 -20.71 15.08 2.03
N ASP A 31 -21.66 14.74 2.89
CA ASP A 31 -21.64 13.51 3.67
C ASP A 31 -21.67 12.29 2.73
N ASP A 32 -22.50 12.31 1.68
CA ASP A 32 -22.53 11.28 0.64
C ASP A 32 -21.17 11.10 -0.06
N LYS A 33 -20.49 12.20 -0.39
CA LYS A 33 -19.15 12.15 -1.01
C LYS A 33 -18.09 11.62 -0.05
N ILE A 34 -18.20 11.93 1.23
CA ILE A 34 -17.28 11.42 2.27
C ILE A 34 -17.49 9.91 2.41
N ASP A 35 -18.74 9.45 2.45
CA ASP A 35 -19.06 8.03 2.53
C ASP A 35 -18.60 7.28 1.28
N GLU A 36 -18.84 7.83 0.08
CA GLU A 36 -18.34 7.25 -1.18
C GLU A 36 -16.80 7.15 -1.17
N TYR A 37 -16.11 8.18 -0.69
CA TYR A 37 -14.65 8.14 -0.54
C TYR A 37 -14.22 7.01 0.40
N HIS A 38 -14.83 6.89 1.59
CA HIS A 38 -14.47 5.86 2.55
C HIS A 38 -14.76 4.44 2.06
N GLN A 39 -15.85 4.25 1.31
CA GLN A 39 -16.16 2.98 0.67
C GLN A 39 -15.09 2.61 -0.37
N LYS A 40 -14.73 3.54 -1.26
CA LYS A 40 -13.69 3.31 -2.28
C LYS A 40 -12.31 3.09 -1.64
N ASP A 41 -11.93 3.88 -0.65
CA ASP A 41 -10.67 3.72 0.09
C ASP A 41 -10.61 2.34 0.77
N SER A 42 -11.70 1.87 1.37
CA SER A 42 -11.76 0.56 2.01
C SER A 42 -11.65 -0.59 0.99
N LEU A 43 -12.31 -0.47 -0.16
CA LEU A 43 -12.25 -1.48 -1.23
C LEU A 43 -10.84 -1.63 -1.78
N VAL A 44 -10.15 -0.51 -2.05
CA VAL A 44 -8.77 -0.55 -2.56
C VAL A 44 -7.81 -1.08 -1.49
N LYS A 45 -7.98 -0.70 -0.22
CA LYS A 45 -7.23 -1.31 0.90
C LYS A 45 -7.36 -2.83 0.91
N GLN A 46 -8.58 -3.34 0.81
CA GLN A 46 -8.82 -4.78 0.80
C GLN A 46 -8.10 -5.47 -0.38
N GLN A 47 -8.14 -4.85 -1.57
CA GLN A 47 -7.47 -5.38 -2.75
C GLN A 47 -5.93 -5.39 -2.61
N ILE A 48 -5.35 -4.36 -1.99
CA ILE A 48 -3.91 -4.35 -1.69
C ILE A 48 -3.59 -5.45 -0.68
N PHE A 49 -4.36 -5.56 0.41
CA PHE A 49 -4.10 -6.53 1.47
C PHE A 49 -4.25 -7.98 1.02
N SER A 50 -5.11 -8.26 0.03
CA SER A 50 -5.26 -9.60 -0.54
C SER A 50 -4.13 -10.01 -1.49
N THR A 51 -3.33 -9.06 -1.97
CA THR A 51 -2.29 -9.29 -2.99
C THR A 51 -0.86 -9.24 -2.44
N ILE A 52 -0.66 -8.70 -1.24
CA ILE A 52 0.64 -8.62 -0.57
C ILE A 52 0.86 -9.79 0.40
N SER A 53 2.12 -10.04 0.78
CA SER A 53 2.45 -11.04 1.79
C SER A 53 2.07 -10.57 3.20
N ASP A 54 1.82 -11.51 4.12
CA ASP A 54 1.51 -11.22 5.53
C ASP A 54 2.57 -10.35 6.20
N GLN A 55 3.85 -10.56 5.88
CA GLN A 55 4.95 -9.75 6.41
C GLN A 55 4.84 -8.28 5.98
N LEU A 56 4.46 -8.03 4.73
CA LEU A 56 4.27 -6.68 4.22
C LEU A 56 2.99 -6.07 4.80
N LEU A 57 1.91 -6.85 4.89
CA LEU A 57 0.65 -6.45 5.51
C LEU A 57 0.85 -5.95 6.94
N LEU A 58 1.58 -6.69 7.78
CA LEU A 58 1.87 -6.30 9.17
C LEU A 58 2.58 -4.94 9.28
N ARG A 59 3.35 -4.54 8.25
CA ARG A 59 4.04 -3.24 8.22
C ARG A 59 3.12 -2.10 7.80
N VAL A 60 2.22 -2.33 6.85
CA VAL A 60 1.42 -1.26 6.22
C VAL A 60 0.01 -1.13 6.78
N GLN A 61 -0.52 -2.15 7.47
CA GLN A 61 -1.92 -2.17 7.96
C GLN A 61 -2.25 -1.06 8.98
N SER A 62 -1.25 -0.48 9.65
CA SER A 62 -1.42 0.61 10.60
C SER A 62 -1.56 1.99 9.94
N LEU A 63 -1.37 2.08 8.62
CA LEU A 63 -1.42 3.34 7.87
C LEU A 63 -2.87 3.75 7.58
N GLY A 64 -3.19 5.03 7.81
CA GLY A 64 -4.57 5.51 7.85
C GLY A 64 -5.29 5.62 6.51
N SER A 65 -4.58 5.78 5.39
CA SER A 65 -5.18 5.93 4.05
C SER A 65 -4.56 4.98 3.03
N THR A 66 -5.33 4.62 2.01
CA THR A 66 -4.86 3.75 0.92
C THR A 66 -3.64 4.34 0.21
N SER A 67 -3.65 5.65 -0.04
CA SER A 67 -2.51 6.33 -0.68
C SER A 67 -1.22 6.12 0.13
N LYS A 68 -1.25 6.26 1.47
CA LYS A 68 -0.07 6.01 2.30
C LYS A 68 0.37 4.55 2.28
N ILE A 69 -0.59 3.63 2.26
CA ILE A 69 -0.31 2.19 2.13
C ILE A 69 0.40 1.92 0.81
N TRP A 70 -0.13 2.45 -0.30
CA TRP A 70 0.45 2.28 -1.62
C TRP A 70 1.84 2.89 -1.73
N ASP A 71 2.03 4.12 -1.24
CA ASP A 71 3.33 4.80 -1.23
C ASP A 71 4.38 3.98 -0.48
N GLU A 72 4.03 3.40 0.68
CA GLU A 72 4.97 2.57 1.47
C GLU A 72 5.25 1.23 0.78
N VAL A 73 4.26 0.62 0.13
CA VAL A 73 4.45 -0.57 -0.71
C VAL A 73 5.44 -0.28 -1.85
N CYS A 74 5.22 0.79 -2.61
CA CYS A 74 6.12 1.26 -3.66
C CYS A 74 7.52 1.48 -3.10
N LYS A 75 7.65 2.24 -2.01
CA LYS A 75 8.94 2.51 -1.37
C LYS A 75 9.68 1.24 -0.95
N ILE A 76 9.00 0.22 -0.44
CA ILE A 76 9.64 -1.04 -0.04
C ILE A 76 10.15 -1.83 -1.26
N HIS A 77 9.38 -1.83 -2.35
CA HIS A 77 9.70 -2.62 -3.54
C HIS A 77 10.68 -1.90 -4.48
N GLU A 78 10.50 -0.61 -4.68
CA GLU A 78 11.34 0.25 -5.50
C GLU A 78 12.60 0.71 -4.74
N GLY A 79 12.54 0.76 -3.42
CA GLY A 79 13.68 1.03 -2.54
C GLY A 79 14.57 -0.18 -2.27
N LYS A 80 14.34 -1.33 -2.93
CA LYS A 80 15.33 -2.42 -2.98
C LYS A 80 16.54 -1.90 -3.75
N THR A 81 17.47 -1.36 -2.97
CA THR A 81 18.65 -0.64 -3.39
C THR A 81 19.54 -1.44 -4.34
N GLU A 82 20.40 -0.72 -5.05
CA GLU A 82 21.51 -1.28 -5.83
C GLU A 82 22.26 -2.38 -5.05
N LEU A 83 22.36 -2.26 -3.72
CA LEU A 83 22.96 -3.26 -2.84
C LEU A 83 22.24 -4.62 -2.84
N VAL A 84 20.91 -4.67 -2.96
CA VAL A 84 20.18 -5.95 -3.09
C VAL A 84 20.46 -6.57 -4.45
N GLN A 85 20.57 -5.76 -5.50
CA GLN A 85 20.94 -6.24 -6.83
C GLN A 85 22.40 -6.70 -6.89
N ILE A 86 23.31 -5.96 -6.24
CA ILE A 86 24.73 -6.32 -6.09
C ILE A 86 24.86 -7.61 -5.29
N ASP A 87 24.15 -7.75 -4.16
CA ASP A 87 24.19 -8.96 -3.34
C ASP A 87 23.62 -10.17 -4.10
N LEU A 88 22.50 -9.98 -4.82
CA LEU A 88 21.94 -11.03 -5.66
C LEU A 88 22.90 -11.44 -6.79
N ARG A 89 23.52 -10.46 -7.47
CA ARG A 89 24.53 -10.72 -8.51
C ARG A 89 25.76 -11.41 -7.93
N ARG A 90 26.23 -11.00 -6.75
CA ARG A 90 27.34 -11.65 -6.05
C ARG A 90 27.01 -13.10 -5.74
N ARG A 91 25.83 -13.40 -5.18
CA ARG A 91 25.38 -14.77 -4.93
C ARG A 91 25.33 -15.62 -6.20
N LEU A 92 24.80 -15.07 -7.30
CA LEU A 92 24.80 -15.74 -8.60
C LEU A 92 26.23 -15.99 -9.12
N GLN A 93 27.15 -15.05 -8.91
CA GLN A 93 28.56 -15.21 -9.25
C GLN A 93 29.32 -16.17 -8.35
N GLU A 94 28.87 -16.40 -7.11
CA GLU A 94 29.46 -17.37 -6.18
C GLU A 94 28.95 -18.79 -6.44
N MET A 95 27.72 -18.92 -6.95
CA MET A 95 27.19 -20.19 -7.47
C MET A 95 27.80 -20.50 -8.85
N ARG A 96 29.13 -20.49 -9.00
CA ARG A 96 29.77 -20.91 -10.26
C ARG A 96 29.67 -22.41 -10.40
N CYS A 97 29.48 -22.88 -11.63
CA CYS A 97 29.70 -24.28 -11.96
C CYS A 97 31.17 -24.63 -11.69
N GLU A 98 31.41 -25.70 -10.95
CA GLU A 98 32.77 -26.17 -10.65
C GLU A 98 33.51 -26.55 -11.94
N GLU A 99 34.84 -26.48 -11.91
CA GLU A 99 35.67 -26.80 -13.07
C GLU A 99 35.50 -28.29 -13.43
N GLY A 100 34.89 -28.56 -14.60
CA GLY A 100 34.51 -29.91 -15.03
C GLY A 100 33.09 -30.35 -14.62
N GLY A 101 32.30 -29.47 -13.97
CA GLY A 101 30.91 -29.72 -13.61
C GLY A 101 29.95 -29.74 -14.80
N ASP A 102 28.84 -30.47 -14.67
CA ASP A 102 27.79 -30.51 -15.69
C ASP A 102 26.95 -29.23 -15.64
N ILE A 103 27.10 -28.41 -16.68
CA ILE A 103 26.40 -27.13 -16.85
C ILE A 103 24.87 -27.32 -16.84
N LYS A 104 24.35 -28.44 -17.37
CA LYS A 104 22.90 -28.69 -17.40
C LYS A 104 22.35 -28.93 -16.01
N VAL A 105 23.07 -29.73 -15.20
CA VAL A 105 22.72 -30.00 -13.80
C VAL A 105 22.76 -28.69 -12.99
N HIS A 106 23.82 -27.91 -13.20
CA HIS A 106 24.00 -26.62 -12.54
C HIS A 106 22.86 -25.62 -12.82
N PHE A 107 22.39 -25.52 -14.06
CA PHE A 107 21.24 -24.64 -14.40
C PHE A 107 19.92 -25.16 -13.84
N SER A 108 19.72 -26.47 -13.75
CA SER A 108 18.50 -27.04 -13.16
C SER A 108 18.39 -26.87 -11.65
N GLU A 109 19.51 -26.68 -10.94
CA GLU A 109 19.52 -26.40 -9.50
C GLU A 109 19.32 -24.91 -9.17
N GLN A 110 19.48 -24.02 -10.16
CA GLN A 110 19.35 -22.57 -10.02
C GLN A 110 17.97 -22.01 -10.41
N LEU A 111 17.09 -22.82 -11.01
CA LEU A 111 15.72 -22.48 -11.42
C LEU A 111 14.69 -23.10 -10.45
#